data_AF-A0A9N9ZBL2-F1
#
_entry.id   AF-A0A9N9ZBL2-F1
#
_cell.length_a   1.000
_cell.length_b   1.000
_cell.length_c   1.000
_cell.angle_alpha   90.00
_cell.angle_beta   90.00
_cell.angle_gamma   90.00
#
_symmetry.space_group_name_H-M   'P 1'
#
loop_
_entity.id
_entity.type
_entity.pdbx_description
1 polymer ?
#
loop_
_entity_poly.entity_id
_entity_poly.type
_entity_poly.pdbx_seq_one_letter_code
_entity_poly.pdbx_strand_id
1 'polypeptide(L)'
;MSSENLQDGPTGEFRDDSYVSRPGTKGENIAVQADTDPVEDPIDAGVADTDEQLQRDDVEAIDKDNILKGGRTRNAGKPSGTYREPGDEEGIPSNDGTSSTN
;
A
#
# COMPACT_ATOMS: atom_id res chain seq x y z
N MET A 1 10.71 -52.71 -26.55
CA MET A 1 10.35 -51.33 -26.20
C MET A 1 11.62 -50.65 -25.74
N SER A 2 12.29 -49.92 -26.64
CA SER A 2 13.62 -49.38 -26.40
C SER A 2 13.57 -48.26 -25.38
N SER A 3 14.20 -48.50 -24.23
CA SER A 3 14.68 -47.48 -23.31
C SER A 3 16.00 -46.95 -23.85
N GLU A 4 16.07 -45.71 -24.32
CA GLU A 4 17.32 -44.93 -24.39
C GLU A 4 17.08 -43.51 -24.92
N ASN A 5 17.83 -42.57 -24.34
CA ASN A 5 18.01 -41.16 -24.73
C ASN A 5 16.95 -40.13 -24.31
N LEU A 6 16.98 -39.78 -23.01
CA LEU A 6 16.53 -38.46 -22.52
C LEU A 6 17.69 -37.64 -21.93
N GLN A 7 18.93 -37.88 -22.38
CA GLN A 7 20.14 -37.36 -21.70
C GLN A 7 21.11 -36.55 -22.59
N ASP A 8 20.66 -36.03 -23.72
CA ASP A 8 21.55 -35.22 -24.59
C ASP A 8 20.85 -33.98 -25.16
N GLY A 9 20.19 -33.23 -24.28
CA GLY A 9 19.78 -31.85 -24.55
C GLY A 9 20.58 -30.91 -23.64
N PRO A 10 21.04 -29.74 -24.12
CA PRO A 10 21.65 -28.75 -23.24
C PRO A 10 20.66 -28.40 -22.13
N THR A 11 21.11 -28.37 -20.89
CA THR A 11 20.26 -28.19 -19.70
C THR A 11 19.57 -26.83 -19.62
N GLY A 12 19.80 -25.93 -20.59
CA GLY A 12 19.24 -24.58 -20.62
C GLY A 12 19.78 -23.64 -19.54
N GLU A 13 20.66 -24.12 -18.66
CA GLU A 13 21.33 -23.29 -17.66
C GLU A 13 22.39 -22.42 -18.32
N PHE A 14 21.98 -21.22 -18.75
CA PHE A 14 22.88 -20.15 -19.16
C PHE A 14 23.11 -19.24 -17.94
N ARG A 15 24.36 -19.14 -17.50
CA ARG A 15 24.80 -18.22 -16.43
C ARG A 15 25.91 -17.35 -17.01
N ASP A 16 25.78 -16.04 -16.92
CA ASP A 16 26.75 -15.10 -17.49
C ASP A 16 27.00 -13.93 -16.55
N ASP A 17 28.02 -14.02 -15.71
CA ASP A 17 28.36 -12.93 -14.79
C ASP A 17 29.24 -11.84 -15.45
N SER A 18 29.42 -11.85 -16.78
CA SER A 18 30.33 -10.92 -17.46
C SER A 18 29.92 -9.44 -17.29
N TYR A 19 28.65 -9.18 -17.01
CA TYR A 19 28.11 -7.84 -16.80
C TYR A 19 28.44 -7.23 -15.42
N VAL A 20 28.91 -8.02 -14.44
CA VAL A 20 29.28 -7.50 -13.10
C VAL A 20 30.66 -6.85 -13.07
N SER A 21 31.40 -6.88 -14.18
CA SER A 21 32.76 -6.34 -14.29
C SER A 21 32.98 -5.65 -15.65
N ARG A 22 33.93 -4.70 -15.71
CA ARG A 22 34.28 -4.04 -16.99
C ARG A 22 35.50 -4.71 -17.63
N PRO A 23 35.49 -4.92 -18.96
CA PRO A 23 36.68 -5.38 -19.67
C PRO A 23 37.85 -4.40 -19.47
N GLY A 24 38.99 -4.91 -18.99
CA GLY A 24 40.21 -4.12 -18.78
C GLY A 24 40.40 -3.57 -17.36
N THR A 25 39.38 -3.58 -16.50
CA THR A 25 39.52 -3.24 -15.08
C THR A 25 39.29 -4.49 -14.22
N LYS A 26 40.30 -5.37 -14.22
CA LYS A 26 40.28 -6.63 -13.47
C LYS A 26 40.24 -6.33 -11.97
N GLY A 27 39.05 -6.46 -11.36
CA GLY A 27 38.83 -6.26 -9.92
C GLY A 27 37.88 -5.12 -9.55
N GLU A 28 37.40 -4.32 -10.52
CA GLU A 28 36.34 -3.34 -10.26
C GLU A 28 34.97 -4.01 -10.42
N ASN A 29 34.34 -4.29 -9.29
CA ASN A 29 32.96 -4.82 -9.26
C ASN A 29 31.97 -3.67 -9.52
N ILE A 30 31.10 -3.85 -10.49
CA ILE A 30 29.96 -2.97 -10.74
C ILE A 30 28.88 -3.34 -9.73
N ALA A 31 28.18 -2.37 -9.14
CA ALA A 31 27.13 -2.60 -8.14
C ALA A 31 25.84 -3.19 -8.73
N VAL A 32 25.97 -4.34 -9.39
CA VAL A 32 24.92 -5.18 -9.96
C VAL A 32 25.19 -6.60 -9.48
N GLN A 33 24.13 -7.33 -9.17
CA GLN A 33 24.20 -8.69 -8.62
C GLN A 33 24.47 -9.70 -9.73
N ALA A 34 25.33 -10.69 -9.48
CA ALA A 34 25.62 -11.77 -10.43
C ALA A 34 24.45 -12.77 -10.52
N ASP A 35 24.38 -13.54 -11.61
CA ASP A 35 23.33 -14.57 -11.78
C ASP A 35 23.48 -15.67 -10.72
N THR A 36 24.71 -15.87 -10.27
CA THR A 36 25.07 -16.90 -9.30
C THR A 36 24.94 -16.45 -7.85
N ASP A 37 24.74 -15.15 -7.61
CA ASP A 37 24.63 -14.62 -6.26
C ASP A 37 23.25 -14.97 -5.67
N PRO A 38 23.19 -15.48 -4.43
CA PRO A 38 21.92 -15.69 -3.76
C PRO A 38 21.19 -14.36 -3.59
N VAL A 39 19.92 -14.33 -4.00
CA VAL A 39 19.04 -13.20 -3.71
C VAL A 39 18.47 -13.41 -2.32
N GLU A 40 18.70 -12.45 -1.43
CA GLU A 40 18.07 -12.43 -0.13
C GLU A 40 16.56 -12.28 -0.31
N ASP A 41 15.80 -13.26 0.20
CA ASP A 41 14.36 -13.12 0.31
C ASP A 41 14.07 -12.21 1.51
N PRO A 42 13.49 -11.01 1.32
CA PRO A 42 13.15 -10.13 2.43
C PRO A 42 12.08 -10.73 3.36
N ILE A 43 11.46 -11.85 2.96
CA ILE A 43 10.42 -12.54 3.71
C ILE A 43 11.06 -13.62 4.59
N ASP A 44 10.98 -13.43 5.91
CA ASP A 44 11.29 -14.49 6.88
C ASP A 44 10.16 -15.52 6.90
N ALA A 45 10.43 -16.72 6.37
CA ALA A 45 9.47 -17.82 6.32
C ALA A 45 8.92 -18.25 7.71
N GLY A 46 9.62 -17.94 8.80
CA GLY A 46 9.14 -18.20 10.17
C GLY A 46 8.16 -17.15 10.70
N VAL A 47 8.09 -15.98 10.07
CA VAL A 47 7.20 -14.86 10.44
C VAL A 47 6.08 -14.69 9.42
N ALA A 48 6.35 -15.01 8.15
CA ALA A 48 5.41 -14.92 7.05
C ALA A 48 4.48 -16.13 7.00
N ASP A 49 3.76 -16.39 8.09
CA ASP A 49 2.73 -17.41 8.16
C ASP A 49 1.39 -16.82 7.67
N THR A 50 1.02 -17.16 6.44
CA THR A 50 -0.25 -16.72 5.83
C THR A 50 -1.47 -17.30 6.52
N ASP A 51 -1.34 -18.48 7.15
CA ASP A 51 -2.45 -19.12 7.88
C ASP A 51 -2.72 -18.35 9.18
N GLU A 52 -1.66 -17.94 9.90
CA GLU A 52 -1.80 -17.09 11.10
C GLU A 52 -2.33 -15.69 10.74
N GLN A 53 -1.88 -15.11 9.63
CA GLN A 53 -2.39 -13.83 9.15
C GLN A 53 -3.88 -13.90 8.83
N LEU A 54 -4.32 -14.91 8.06
CA LEU A 54 -5.73 -15.08 7.69
C LEU A 54 -6.62 -15.29 8.91
N GLN A 55 -6.15 -16.07 9.90
CA GLN A 55 -6.91 -16.28 11.14
C GLN A 55 -7.13 -14.98 11.92
N ARG A 56 -6.12 -14.11 12.00
CA ARG A 56 -6.27 -12.79 12.63
C ARG A 56 -7.25 -11.91 11.87
N ASP A 57 -7.12 -11.87 10.55
CA ASP A 57 -8.00 -11.08 9.69
C ASP A 57 -9.47 -11.54 9.82
N ASP A 58 -9.72 -12.86 9.87
CA ASP A 58 -11.07 -13.41 10.05
C ASP A 58 -11.68 -13.02 11.41
N VAL A 59 -10.87 -13.02 12.47
CA VAL A 59 -11.30 -12.59 13.81
C VAL A 59 -11.59 -11.09 13.83
N GLU A 60 -10.71 -10.26 13.27
CA GLU A 60 -10.88 -8.80 13.21
C GLU A 60 -12.07 -8.39 12.34
N ALA A 61 -12.32 -9.09 11.23
CA ALA A 61 -13.42 -8.80 10.32
C ALA A 61 -14.81 -9.04 10.96
N ILE A 62 -14.90 -10.00 11.88
CA ILE A 62 -16.15 -10.34 12.58
C ILE A 62 -16.31 -9.49 13.86
N ASP A 63 -15.26 -8.82 14.32
CA ASP A 63 -15.29 -8.00 15.53
C ASP A 63 -16.26 -6.82 15.38
N LYS A 64 -17.33 -6.88 16.18
CA LYS A 64 -18.39 -5.86 16.20
C LYS A 64 -17.95 -4.58 16.92
N ASP A 65 -16.89 -4.62 17.72
CA ASP A 65 -16.36 -3.42 18.37
C ASP A 65 -15.64 -2.49 17.37
N ASN A 66 -15.11 -3.05 16.28
CA ASN A 66 -14.54 -2.30 15.15
C ASN A 66 -15.62 -1.65 14.25
N ILE A 67 -16.89 -2.00 14.45
CA ILE A 67 -17.99 -1.35 13.73
C ILE A 67 -18.27 0.01 14.38
N LEU A 68 -18.38 1.05 13.54
CA LEU A 68 -18.80 2.38 13.98
C LEU A 68 -20.06 2.28 14.84
N LYS A 69 -19.91 2.67 16.12
CA LYS A 69 -20.99 2.61 17.09
C LYS A 69 -21.97 3.76 16.83
N GLY A 70 -23.23 3.42 16.55
CA GLY A 70 -24.27 4.36 16.15
C GLY A 70 -24.85 4.00 14.78
N GLY A 71 -26.15 4.24 14.58
CA GLY A 71 -26.82 3.94 13.33
C GLY A 71 -26.24 4.70 12.12
N ARG A 72 -26.83 4.50 10.94
CA ARG A 72 -26.45 5.26 9.74
C ARG A 72 -26.77 6.74 9.96
N THR A 73 -25.78 7.56 10.26
CA THR A 73 -25.90 9.03 10.24
C THR A 73 -25.94 9.59 8.82
N ARG A 74 -26.04 8.73 7.80
CA ARG A 74 -26.38 9.15 6.44
C ARG A 74 -27.73 9.87 6.49
N ASN A 75 -27.72 11.16 6.15
CA ASN A 75 -28.84 12.10 6.24
C ASN A 75 -29.16 12.60 7.66
N ALA A 76 -28.27 12.45 8.65
CA ALA A 76 -28.33 13.19 9.92
C ALA A 76 -27.91 14.67 9.72
N GLY A 77 -28.35 15.27 8.62
CA GLY A 77 -28.21 16.69 8.38
C GLY A 77 -29.18 17.47 9.27
N LYS A 78 -28.90 18.76 9.43
CA LYS A 78 -29.85 19.66 10.10
C LYS A 78 -31.20 19.63 9.36
N PRO A 79 -32.33 19.80 10.06
CA PRO A 79 -33.66 19.74 9.43
C PRO A 79 -33.77 20.74 8.28
N SER A 80 -34.67 20.46 7.34
CA SER A 80 -34.95 21.36 6.21
C SER A 80 -35.17 22.80 6.70
N GLY A 81 -34.52 23.76 6.05
CA GLY A 81 -34.58 25.18 6.42
C GLY A 81 -33.52 25.65 7.42
N THR A 82 -32.63 24.77 7.92
CA THR A 82 -31.55 25.21 8.81
C THR A 82 -30.40 25.91 8.08
N TYR A 83 -30.24 25.64 6.79
CA TYR A 83 -29.33 26.37 5.90
C TYR A 83 -30.14 27.37 5.09
N ARG A 84 -30.64 28.40 5.76
CA ARG A 84 -31.34 29.52 5.11
C ARG A 84 -30.35 30.65 4.91
N GLU A 85 -30.43 31.30 3.75
CA GLU A 85 -29.68 32.53 3.47
C GLU A 85 -30.12 33.63 4.46
N PRO A 86 -29.18 34.43 5.00
CA PRO A 86 -29.54 35.59 5.81
C PRO A 86 -30.51 36.50 5.04
N GLY A 87 -31.54 37.00 5.73
CA GLY A 87 -32.40 38.02 5.13
C GLY A 87 -31.66 39.33 4.83
N ASP A 88 -32.27 40.21 4.04
CA ASP A 88 -31.65 41.48 3.61
C ASP A 88 -31.16 42.37 4.76
N GLU A 89 -31.72 42.20 5.97
CA GLU A 89 -31.37 42.95 7.17
C GLU A 89 -30.55 42.12 8.19
N GLU A 90 -30.33 40.83 7.92
CA GLU A 90 -29.69 39.90 8.83
C GLU A 90 -28.15 39.95 8.65
N GLY A 91 -27.45 40.37 9.69
CA GLY A 91 -25.98 40.53 9.67
C GLY A 91 -25.51 41.92 9.23
N ILE A 92 -26.42 42.83 8.87
CA ILE A 92 -26.09 44.24 8.68
C ILE A 92 -26.01 44.92 10.06
N PRO A 93 -24.87 45.54 10.42
CA PRO A 93 -24.76 46.28 11.68
C PRO A 93 -25.69 47.50 11.65
N SER A 94 -26.22 47.88 12.82
CA SER A 94 -27.04 49.09 12.94
C SER A 94 -26.25 50.32 12.48
N ASN A 95 -26.87 51.14 11.63
CA ASN A 95 -26.28 52.41 11.20
C ASN A 95 -26.48 53.46 12.30
N ASP A 96 -25.78 53.31 13.41
CA ASP A 96 -25.75 54.26 14.53
C ASP A 96 -24.61 55.29 14.41
N GLY A 97 -23.91 55.30 13.26
CA GLY A 97 -22.78 56.19 13.00
C GLY A 97 -21.51 55.83 13.77
N THR A 98 -21.48 54.69 14.48
CA THR A 98 -20.27 54.19 15.15
C THR A 98 -19.60 53.10 14.31
N SER A 99 -18.29 53.20 14.14
CA SER A 99 -17.52 52.13 13.49
C SER A 99 -17.36 50.97 14.48
N SER A 100 -17.58 49.74 14.01
CA SER A 100 -17.35 48.54 14.83
C SER A 100 -15.85 48.50 15.19
N THR A 101 -15.55 48.55 16.48
CA THR A 101 -14.17 48.41 16.97
C THR A 101 -13.80 46.93 16.93
N ASN A 102 -12.77 46.59 16.16
CA ASN A 102 -12.13 45.27 16.16
C ASN A 102 -11.41 45.00 17.48
#